data_AF-A0A369VR18-F1
#
_entry.id   AF-A0A369VR18-F1
#
_cell.length_a   1.000
_cell.length_b   1.000
_cell.length_c   1.000
_cell.angle_alpha   90.00
_cell.angle_beta   90.00
_cell.angle_gamma   90.00
#
_symmetry.space_group_name_H-M   'P 1'
#
loop_
_entity.id
_entity.type
_entity.pdbx_description
1 polymer ?
#
loop_
_entity_poly.entity_id
_entity_poly.type
_entity_poly.pdbx_seq_one_letter_code
_entity_poly.pdbx_strand_id
1 'polypeptide(L)' 'MDPSQLQRLVTVSMPFGKYKGRVLADLPGNYLNWFAREGFPRSDLGRLLALMHEIDHNGLSQLLEPLRSAAGLPPRAQDD' A
#
# COMPACT_ATOMS: atom_id res chain seq x y z
N MET A 1 -14.33 -3.79 -8.06
CA MET A 1 -13.31 -2.93 -7.43
C MET A 1 -13.40 -1.56 -8.06
N ASP A 2 -13.32 -0.50 -7.26
CA ASP A 2 -13.30 0.87 -7.77
C ASP A 2 -11.84 1.26 -8.09
N PRO A 3 -11.50 1.62 -9.34
CA PRO A 3 -10.14 2.02 -9.72
C PRO A 3 -9.59 3.19 -8.87
N SER A 4 -10.46 3.99 -8.25
CA SER A 4 -10.06 5.02 -7.30
C SER A 4 -9.23 4.48 -6.13
N GLN A 5 -9.44 3.21 -5.73
CA GLN A 5 -8.70 2.63 -4.61
C GLN A 5 -7.20 2.46 -4.91
N LEU A 6 -6.84 2.12 -6.16
CA LEU A 6 -5.43 1.99 -6.57
C LEU A 6 -4.70 3.34 -6.49
N GLN A 7 -5.38 4.42 -6.91
CA GLN A 7 -4.85 5.78 -6.77
C GLN A 7 -4.67 6.17 -5.30
N ARG A 8 -5.53 5.67 -4.42
CA ARG A 8 -5.41 5.92 -2.98
C ARG A 8 -4.22 5.20 -2.35
N LEU A 9 -3.79 4.06 -2.88
CA LEU A 9 -2.59 3.38 -2.39
C LEU A 9 -1.32 4.23 -2.55
N VAL A 10 -1.25 5.03 -3.61
CA VAL A 10 -0.09 5.89 -3.92
C VAL A 10 -0.23 7.33 -3.39
N THR A 11 -1.36 7.70 -2.78
CA THR A 11 -1.58 9.06 -2.24
C THR A 11 -1.82 9.07 -0.74
N VAL A 12 -2.47 8.04 -0.20
CA VAL A 12 -2.72 7.92 1.24
C VAL A 12 -1.41 7.55 1.94
N SER A 13 -1.06 8.35 2.94
CA SER A 13 0.05 8.07 3.84
C SER A 13 -0.44 7.40 5.10
N MET A 14 0.39 6.51 5.65
CA MET A 14 0.11 5.82 6.88
C MET A 14 0.01 6.84 8.04
N PRO A 15 -1.11 6.90 8.78
CA PRO A 15 -1.31 7.94 9.78
C PRO A 15 -0.63 7.67 11.14
N PHE A 16 -0.21 6.43 11.39
CA PHE A 16 0.37 6.00 12.67
C PHE A 16 1.38 4.86 12.50
N GLY A 17 2.01 4.45 13.61
CA GLY A 17 2.95 3.33 13.66
C GLY A 17 4.34 3.69 13.15
N LYS A 18 5.17 2.65 12.96
CA LYS A 18 6.58 2.78 12.54
C LYS A 18 6.73 3.46 11.17
N TYR A 19 5.77 3.26 10.27
CA TYR A 19 5.79 3.79 8.91
C TYR A 19 4.94 5.05 8.74
N LYS A 20 4.66 5.78 9.83
CA LYS A 20 3.88 7.02 9.76
C LYS A 20 4.47 8.00 8.74
N GLY A 21 3.62 8.56 7.88
CA GLY A 21 4.02 9.50 6.83
C GLY A 21 4.51 8.84 5.54
N ARG A 22 4.65 7.50 5.50
CA ARG A 22 4.96 6.75 4.28
C ARG A 22 3.68 6.40 3.53
N VAL A 23 3.66 6.49 2.20
CA VAL A 23 2.52 6.08 1.38
C VAL A 23 2.26 4.58 1.49
N LEU A 24 1.00 4.16 1.36
CA LEU A 24 0.64 2.75 1.52
C LEU A 24 1.36 1.85 0.51
N ALA A 25 1.56 2.34 -0.71
CA ALA A 25 2.31 1.65 -1.76
C ALA A 25 3.80 1.42 -1.44
N ASP A 26 4.36 2.11 -0.44
CA ASP A 26 5.75 1.94 0.01
C ASP A 26 5.87 1.13 1.30
N LEU A 27 4.75 0.66 1.85
CA LEU A 27 4.79 -0.20 3.03
C LEU A 27 5.51 -1.51 2.69
N PRO A 28 6.39 -1.99 3.57
CA PRO A 28 7.11 -3.23 3.32
C PRO A 28 6.18 -4.44 3.50
N GLY A 29 6.41 -5.47 2.69
CA GLY A 29 5.57 -6.67 2.67
C GLY A 29 5.47 -7.37 4.03
N ASN A 30 6.55 -7.36 4.82
CA ASN A 30 6.54 -7.92 6.18
C ASN A 30 5.53 -7.22 7.11
N TYR A 31 5.35 -5.90 6.96
CA TYR A 31 4.41 -5.11 7.75
C TYR A 31 2.96 -5.35 7.30
N LEU A 32 2.74 -5.47 5.99
CA LEU A 32 1.45 -5.86 5.43
C LEU A 32 1.05 -7.28 5.86
N ASN A 33 2.01 -8.22 5.85
CA ASN A 33 1.80 -9.59 6.29
C ASN A 33 1.53 -9.67 7.80
N TRP A 34 2.17 -8.82 8.61
CA TRP A 34 1.83 -8.70 10.03
C TRP A 34 0.37 -8.26 10.22
N PHE A 35 -0.09 -7.25 9.46
CA PHE A 35 -1.51 -6.85 9.48
C PHE A 35 -2.46 -7.94 8.99
N ALA A 36 -2.06 -8.75 8.00
CA ALA A 36 -2.88 -9.87 7.53
C ALA A 36 -3.07 -10.94 8.63
N ARG A 37 -2.09 -11.08 9.53
CA ARG A 37 -2.15 -12.02 10.67
C ARG A 37 -2.91 -11.45 11.87
N GLU A 38 -2.68 -10.19 12.20
CA GLU A 38 -3.35 -9.50 13.33
C GLU A 38 -4.82 -9.15 13.00
N GLY A 39 -5.06 -8.84 11.72
CA GLY A 39 -6.32 -8.34 11.21
C GLY A 39 -6.23 -6.87 10.78
N PHE A 40 -6.88 -6.55 9.66
CA PHE A 40 -7.01 -5.17 9.21
C PHE A 40 -8.14 -4.46 9.97
N PRO A 41 -7.98 -3.17 10.32
CA PRO A 41 -9.05 -2.40 10.95
C PRO A 41 -10.26 -2.32 10.02
N ARG A 42 -11.49 -2.34 10.56
CA ARG A 42 -12.74 -2.13 9.79
C ARG A 42 -12.96 -0.66 9.42
N SER A 43 -11.89 -0.01 8.99
CA SER A 43 -11.90 1.35 8.47
C SER A 43 -11.52 1.32 7.00
N ASP A 44 -11.72 2.45 6.34
CA ASP A 44 -11.32 2.62 4.97
C ASP A 44 -9.80 2.43 4.77
N LEU A 45 -8.98 2.86 5.75
CA LEU A 45 -7.55 2.56 5.77
C LEU A 45 -7.26 1.06 5.79
N GLY A 46 -7.97 0.29 6.61
CA GLY A 46 -7.77 -1.16 6.67
C GLY A 46 -8.15 -1.86 5.37
N ARG A 47 -9.17 -1.36 4.65
CA ARG A 47 -9.51 -1.84 3.31
C ARG A 47 -8.38 -1.57 2.31
N LEU A 48 -7.75 -0.40 2.37
CA LEU A 48 -6.59 -0.08 1.53
C LEU A 48 -5.36 -0.92 1.88
N LEU A 49 -5.11 -1.17 3.17
CA LEU A 49 -4.03 -2.04 3.63
C LEU A 49 -4.22 -3.49 3.17
N ALA A 50 -5.45 -4.01 3.23
CA ALA A 50 -5.79 -5.32 2.72
C ALA A 50 -5.56 -5.41 1.21
N LEU A 51 -6.04 -4.42 0.45
CA LEU A 51 -5.82 -4.34 -0.99
C LEU A 51 -4.31 -4.27 -1.33
N MET A 52 -3.55 -3.47 -0.59
CA MET A 52 -2.10 -3.38 -0.79
C MET A 52 -1.42 -4.72 -0.49
N HIS A 53 -1.85 -5.42 0.55
CA HIS A 53 -1.35 -6.76 0.87
C HIS A 53 -1.66 -7.76 -0.25
N GLU A 54 -2.87 -7.75 -0.81
CA GLU A 54 -3.23 -8.60 -1.95
C GLU A 54 -2.34 -8.30 -3.18
N ILE A 55 -2.11 -7.03 -3.50
CA ILE A 55 -1.25 -6.63 -4.61
C ILE A 55 0.20 -7.11 -4.40
N ASP A 56 0.72 -6.92 -3.19
CA ASP A 56 2.09 -7.32 -2.81
C ASP A 56 2.25 -8.85 -2.86
N HIS A 57 1.30 -9.57 -2.26
CA HIS A 57 1.30 -11.04 -2.20
C HIS A 57 1.21 -11.70 -3.59
N ASN A 58 0.52 -11.07 -4.54
CA ASN A 58 0.41 -11.56 -5.91
C ASN A 58 1.53 -11.04 -6.83
N GLY A 59 2.50 -10.27 -6.32
CA GLY A 59 3.57 -9.69 -7.14
C GLY A 59 3.09 -8.61 -8.13
N LEU A 60 1.92 -8.02 -7.91
CA LEU A 60 1.27 -7.07 -8.82
C LEU A 60 1.65 -5.61 -8.56
N SER A 61 2.67 -5.37 -7.73
CA SER A 61 3.14 -4.03 -7.35
C SER A 61 3.49 -3.14 -8.54
N GLN A 62 3.96 -3.74 -9.65
CA GLN A 62 4.27 -3.01 -10.89
C GLN A 62 3.05 -2.32 -11.52
N LEU A 63 1.82 -2.79 -11.23
CA LEU A 63 0.59 -2.13 -11.69
C LEU A 63 0.43 -0.72 -11.09
N LEU A 64 1.08 -0.44 -9.96
CA LEU A 64 1.03 0.87 -9.31
C LEU A 64 2.05 1.85 -9.89
N GLU A 65 3.10 1.40 -10.58
CA GLU A 65 4.15 2.26 -11.15
C GLU A 65 3.62 3.43 -12.02
N PRO A 66 2.68 3.23 -12.97
CA PRO A 66 2.12 4.37 -13.72
C PRO A 66 1.38 5.36 -12.82
N LEU A 67 0.70 4.87 -11.77
CA LEU A 67 0.01 5.73 -10.81
C LEU A 67 0.99 6.48 -9.90
N ARG A 68 2.10 5.85 -9.52
CA ARG A 68 3.19 6.48 -8.75
C ARG A 68 3.84 7.60 -9.55
N SER A 69 4.16 7.35 -10.81
CA SER A 69 4.71 8.35 -11.72
C SER A 69 3.77 9.55 -11.87
N ALA A 70 2.46 9.29 -12.06
CA ALA A 70 1.45 10.34 -12.10
C ALA A 70 1.32 11.12 -10.77
N ALA A 71 1.61 10.47 -9.64
CA ALA A 71 1.63 11.09 -8.31
C ALA A 71 2.98 11.77 -7.96
N GLY A 72 3.97 11.74 -8.86
CA GLY A 72 5.31 12.28 -8.61
C GLY A 72 6.15 11.47 -7.61
N LEU A 73 5.79 10.22 -7.35
CA LEU A 73 6.54 9.32 -6.50
C LEU A 73 7.65 8.60 -7.29
N PRO A 74 8.81 8.34 -6.67
CA PRO A 74 9.82 7.49 -7.28
C PRO A 74 9.30 6.04 -7.43
N PRO A 75 9.95 5.21 -8.27
CA PRO A 75 9.69 3.78 -8.33
C PRO A 75 9.72 3.17 -6.92
N ARG A 76 8.86 2.18 -6.67
CA ARG A 76 8.82 1.54 -5.35
C ARG A 76 10.22 1.03 -4.99
N ALA A 77 10.73 1.47 -3.84
CA ALA A 77 11.94 0.89 -3.28
C ALA A 77 11.63 -0.57 -2.93
N GLN A 78 12.14 -1.50 -3.74
CA GLN A 78 12.18 -2.91 -3.37
C GLN A 78 13.28 -3.01 -2.32
N ASP A 79 12.89 -3.08 -1.04
CA ASP A 79 13.80 -3.47 0.03
C ASP A 79 14.25 -4.92 -0.28
N ASP A 80 15.53 -5.07 -0.65
CA ASP A 80 16.25 -6.35 -0.90
C ASP A 80 16.26 -7.25 0.35
#